data_AF-A0A6P2NZ47-F1
#
_entry.id   AF-A0A6P2NZ47-F1
#
_cell.length_a   1.000
_cell.length_b   1.000
_cell.length_c   1.000
_cell.angle_alpha   90.00
_cell.angle_beta   90.00
_cell.angle_gamma   90.00
#
_symmetry.space_group_name_H-M   'P 1'
#
loop_
_entity.id
_entity.type
_entity.pdbx_description
1 polymer ?
#
loop_
_entity_poly.entity_id
_entity_poly.type
_entity_poly.pdbx_seq_one_letter_code
_entity_poly.pdbx_strand_id
1 'polypeptide(L)'
;MPSLRYWLALAALVASFAGAQYVRALQGRLATAQDAARQAKQGIDARDAIIGRLLTDAREKDEQRAQLDRTRVAVDATLAAYQSQLRKLIDENEAVREWAVTRLPDDVVRLHSSPALTGADDYAQRVRSGDALHSAGGTPADER
;
A
#
# COMPACT_ATOMS: atom_id res chain seq x y z
N MET A 1 78.39 58.63 -34.96
CA MET A 1 77.08 57.94 -34.93
C MET A 1 76.93 56.90 -33.78
N PRO A 2 77.34 57.16 -32.52
CA PRO A 2 77.10 56.21 -31.41
C PRO A 2 75.67 56.30 -30.83
N SER A 3 75.02 57.47 -30.91
CA SER A 3 73.67 57.73 -30.35
C SER A 3 72.58 56.83 -30.92
N LEU A 4 72.61 56.54 -32.23
CA LEU A 4 71.61 55.69 -32.90
C LEU A 4 71.63 54.24 -32.39
N ARG A 5 72.82 53.70 -32.06
CA ARG A 5 72.98 52.33 -31.55
C ARG A 5 72.39 52.17 -30.15
N TYR A 6 72.53 53.20 -29.30
CA TYR A 6 71.90 53.21 -27.98
C TYR A 6 70.38 53.28 -28.07
N TRP A 7 69.83 54.09 -28.98
CA TRP A 7 68.39 54.14 -29.21
C TRP A 7 67.80 52.81 -29.71
N LEU A 8 68.50 52.13 -30.63
CA LEU A 8 68.09 50.81 -31.10
C LEU A 8 68.14 49.75 -29.98
N ALA A 9 69.20 49.76 -29.17
CA ALA A 9 69.31 48.86 -28.03
C ALA A 9 68.21 49.09 -26.99
N LEU A 10 67.90 50.36 -26.70
CA LEU A 10 66.80 50.73 -25.81
C LEU A 10 65.44 50.23 -26.34
N ALA A 11 65.17 50.45 -27.63
CA ALA A 11 63.94 50.00 -28.26
C ALA A 11 63.78 48.47 -28.21
N ALA A 12 64.86 47.73 -28.45
CA ALA A 12 64.85 46.26 -28.35
C ALA A 12 64.58 45.78 -26.91
N LEU A 13 65.13 46.46 -25.91
CA LEU A 13 64.90 46.15 -24.50
C LEU A 13 63.44 46.41 -24.10
N VAL A 14 62.87 47.55 -24.53
CA VAL A 14 61.47 47.89 -24.29
C VAL A 14 60.53 46.88 -24.97
N ALA A 15 60.80 46.49 -26.22
CA ALA A 15 60.02 45.50 -26.93
C ALA A 15 60.05 44.13 -26.22
N SER A 16 61.24 43.72 -25.75
CA SER A 16 61.40 42.47 -24.99
C SER A 16 60.64 42.51 -23.66
N PHE A 17 60.69 43.64 -22.94
CA PHE A 17 59.95 43.82 -21.69
C PHE A 17 58.44 43.82 -21.91
N ALA A 18 57.95 44.54 -22.93
CA ALA A 18 56.54 44.58 -23.29
C ALA A 18 56.03 43.18 -23.70
N GLY A 19 56.80 42.43 -24.49
CA GLY A 19 56.50 41.05 -24.84
C GLY A 19 56.43 40.13 -23.62
N ALA A 20 57.38 40.24 -22.70
CA ALA A 20 57.38 39.47 -21.46
C ALA A 20 56.15 39.78 -20.58
N GLN A 21 55.78 41.05 -20.46
CA GLN A 21 54.58 41.46 -19.70
C GLN A 21 53.28 41.00 -20.37
N TYR A 22 53.22 41.05 -21.71
CA TYR A 22 52.07 40.54 -22.46
C TYR A 22 51.88 39.04 -22.27
N VAL A 23 52.97 38.26 -22.38
CA VAL A 23 52.93 36.80 -22.13
C VAL A 23 52.52 36.49 -20.70
N ARG A 24 53.04 37.21 -19.70
CA ARG A 24 52.62 37.07 -18.30
C ARG A 24 51.13 37.36 -18.10
N ALA A 25 50.61 38.42 -18.72
CA ALA A 25 49.19 38.75 -18.66
C ALA A 25 48.32 37.65 -19.31
N LEU A 26 48.77 37.09 -20.44
CA LEU A 26 48.06 36.00 -21.12
C LEU A 26 48.08 34.70 -20.29
N GLN A 27 49.23 34.36 -19.70
CA GLN A 27 49.36 33.22 -18.78
C GLN A 27 48.44 33.39 -17.57
N GLY A 28 48.35 34.59 -16.99
CA GLY A 28 47.42 34.89 -15.92
C GLY A 28 45.96 34.67 -16.32
N ARG A 29 45.55 35.10 -17.51
CA ARG A 29 44.19 34.87 -18.05
C ARG A 29 43.91 33.39 -18.33
N LEU A 30 44.91 32.64 -18.81
CA LEU A 30 44.78 31.20 -19.02
C LEU A 30 44.62 30.46 -17.68
N ALA A 31 45.39 30.84 -16.66
CA ALA A 31 45.28 30.26 -15.33
C ALA A 31 43.88 30.50 -14.74
N THR A 32 43.37 31.74 -14.78
CA THR A 32 42.03 32.04 -14.26
C THR A 32 40.92 31.33 -15.04
N ALA A 33 41.04 31.23 -16.37
CA ALA A 33 40.08 30.49 -17.19
C ALA A 33 40.12 28.98 -16.89
N GLN A 34 41.31 28.40 -16.70
CA GLN A 34 41.44 26.99 -16.30
C GLN A 34 40.86 26.73 -14.91
N ASP A 35 41.08 27.64 -13.96
CA ASP A 35 40.54 27.51 -12.60
C ASP A 35 39.02 27.65 -12.59
N ALA A 36 38.47 28.59 -13.36
CA ALA A 36 37.02 28.71 -13.54
C ALA A 36 36.42 27.44 -14.18
N ALA A 37 37.06 26.87 -15.19
CA ALA A 37 36.62 25.61 -15.80
C ALA A 37 36.69 24.43 -14.83
N ARG A 38 37.75 24.34 -14.00
CA ARG A 38 37.87 23.32 -12.94
C ARG A 38 36.78 23.46 -11.89
N GLN A 39 36.50 24.68 -11.43
CA GLN A 39 35.43 24.94 -10.46
C GLN A 39 34.05 24.61 -11.03
N ALA A 40 33.80 24.97 -12.29
CA ALA A 40 32.56 24.60 -12.97
C ALA A 40 32.39 23.08 -13.05
N LYS A 41 33.46 22.36 -13.40
CA LYS A 41 33.45 20.88 -13.44
C LYS A 41 33.19 20.28 -12.07
N GLN A 42 33.89 20.74 -11.03
CA GLN A 42 33.65 20.30 -9.65
C GLN A 42 32.22 20.58 -9.20
N GLY A 43 31.65 21.73 -9.59
CA GLY A 43 30.26 22.07 -9.33
C GLY A 43 29.28 21.14 -10.03
N ILE A 44 29.58 20.70 -11.26
CA ILE A 44 28.79 19.70 -11.98
C ILE A 44 28.90 18.34 -11.27
N ASP A 45 30.11 17.87 -10.97
CA ASP A 45 30.34 16.58 -10.31
C ASP A 45 29.62 16.51 -8.95
N ALA A 46 29.65 17.60 -8.18
CA ALA A 46 28.92 17.70 -6.91
C ALA A 46 27.40 17.66 -7.10
N ARG A 47 26.88 18.33 -8.13
CA ARG A 47 25.45 18.28 -8.47
C ARG A 47 25.02 16.89 -8.92
N ASP A 48 25.83 16.24 -9.75
CA ASP A 48 25.55 14.88 -10.24
C ASP A 48 25.52 13.87 -9.08
N ALA A 49 26.42 14.01 -8.10
CA ALA A 49 26.38 13.20 -6.88
C ALA A 49 25.09 13.42 -6.07
N ILE A 50 24.64 14.68 -5.93
CA ILE A 50 23.38 15.01 -5.25
C ILE A 50 22.19 14.44 -6.02
N ILE A 51 22.14 14.59 -7.35
CA ILE A 51 21.08 14.05 -8.20
C ILE A 51 21.03 12.52 -8.08
N GLY A 52 22.19 11.84 -8.11
CA GLY A 52 22.28 10.40 -7.94
C GLY A 52 21.74 9.93 -6.58
N ARG A 53 22.04 10.67 -5.51
CA ARG A 53 21.47 10.41 -4.19
C ARG A 53 19.96 10.62 -4.16
N LEU A 54 19.47 11.75 -4.68
CA LEU A 54 18.04 12.05 -4.73
C LEU A 54 17.24 11.00 -5.52
N LEU A 55 17.81 10.49 -6.61
CA LEU A 55 17.18 9.42 -7.40
C LEU A 55 17.12 8.10 -6.62
N THR A 56 18.18 7.76 -5.89
CA THR A 56 18.19 6.58 -5.02
C THR A 56 17.17 6.71 -3.89
N ASP A 57 17.17 7.85 -3.18
CA ASP A 57 16.23 8.13 -2.10
C ASP A 57 14.77 8.13 -2.59
N ALA A 58 14.52 8.62 -3.82
CA ALA A 58 13.19 8.60 -4.43
C ALA A 58 12.73 7.17 -4.73
N ARG A 59 13.61 6.32 -5.30
CA ARG A 59 13.31 4.92 -5.57
C ARG A 59 13.00 4.14 -4.29
N GLU A 60 13.81 4.32 -3.25
CA GLU A 60 13.59 3.67 -1.96
C GLU A 60 12.23 4.08 -1.36
N LYS A 61 11.87 5.37 -1.44
CA LYS A 61 10.56 5.85 -0.97
C LYS A 61 9.40 5.27 -1.77
N ASP A 62 9.55 5.12 -3.08
CA ASP A 62 8.50 4.53 -3.93
C ASP A 62 8.31 3.04 -3.63
N GLU A 63 9.39 2.31 -3.34
CA GLU A 63 9.32 0.92 -2.86
C GLU A 63 8.61 0.81 -1.50
N GLN A 64 8.97 1.68 -0.55
CA GLN A 64 8.31 1.74 0.76
C GLN A 64 6.81 2.07 0.64
N ARG A 65 6.44 3.01 -0.24
CA ARG A 65 5.03 3.32 -0.53
C ARG A 65 4.29 2.13 -1.12
N ALA A 66 4.88 1.45 -2.10
CA ALA A 66 4.28 0.24 -2.68
C ALA A 66 4.08 -0.85 -1.62
N GLN A 67 5.00 -1.01 -0.67
CA GLN A 67 4.85 -1.96 0.43
C GLN A 67 3.75 -1.55 1.42
N LEU A 68 3.65 -0.27 1.75
CA LEU A 68 2.58 0.27 2.58
C LEU A 68 1.21 0.08 1.92
N ASP A 69 1.09 0.33 0.62
CA ASP A 69 -0.16 0.17 -0.10
C ASP A 69 -0.60 -1.30 -0.16
N ARG A 70 0.34 -2.24 -0.41
CA ARG A 70 0.04 -3.69 -0.29
C ARG A 70 -0.45 -4.06 1.10
N THR A 71 0.18 -3.51 2.14
CA THR A 71 -0.20 -3.77 3.54
C THR A 71 -1.59 -3.22 3.83
N ARG A 72 -1.90 -2.00 3.38
CA ARG A 72 -3.24 -1.40 3.51
C ARG A 72 -4.30 -2.25 2.84
N VAL A 73 -4.08 -2.66 1.58
CA VAL A 73 -5.02 -3.54 0.87
C VAL A 73 -5.27 -4.84 1.63
N ALA A 74 -4.23 -5.46 2.21
CA ALA A 74 -4.38 -6.67 3.00
C ALA A 74 -5.18 -6.45 4.30
N VAL A 75 -4.93 -5.33 4.99
CA VAL A 75 -5.67 -4.93 6.19
C VAL A 75 -7.13 -4.65 5.86
N ASP A 76 -7.40 -3.91 4.78
CA ASP A 76 -8.76 -3.58 4.34
C ASP A 76 -9.54 -4.84 3.94
N ALA A 77 -8.90 -5.77 3.23
CA ALA A 77 -9.51 -7.06 2.89
C ALA A 77 -9.84 -7.88 4.14
N THR A 78 -8.94 -7.89 5.13
CA THR A 78 -9.14 -8.58 6.41
C THR A 78 -10.28 -7.94 7.21
N LEU A 79 -10.34 -6.61 7.25
CA LEU A 79 -11.40 -5.86 7.91
C LEU A 79 -12.76 -6.13 7.26
N ALA A 80 -12.83 -6.13 5.92
CA ALA A 80 -14.06 -6.46 5.19
C ALA A 80 -14.53 -7.88 5.48
N ALA A 81 -13.61 -8.85 5.54
CA ALA A 81 -13.93 -10.23 5.91
C ALA A 81 -14.51 -10.32 7.34
N TYR A 82 -13.90 -9.63 8.32
CA TYR A 82 -14.42 -9.60 9.68
C TYR A 82 -15.78 -8.92 9.78
N GLN A 83 -16.01 -7.82 9.05
CA GLN A 83 -17.30 -7.15 9.03
C GLN A 83 -18.40 -8.06 8.45
N SER A 84 -18.10 -8.79 7.37
CA SER A 84 -19.04 -9.76 6.79
C SER A 84 -19.35 -10.90 7.75
N GLN A 85 -18.32 -11.46 8.42
CA GLN A 85 -18.51 -12.50 9.43
C GLN A 85 -19.34 -12.01 10.61
N LEU A 86 -19.06 -10.81 11.12
CA LEU A 86 -19.81 -10.23 12.23
C LEU A 86 -21.27 -9.98 11.84
N ARG A 87 -21.52 -9.47 10.63
CA ARG A 87 -22.87 -9.27 10.11
C ARG A 87 -23.63 -10.59 10.05
N LYS A 88 -23.02 -11.61 9.46
CA LYS A 88 -23.59 -12.95 9.40
C LYS A 88 -23.92 -13.49 10.79
N LEU A 89 -23.02 -13.32 11.75
CA LEU A 89 -23.20 -13.79 13.12
C LEU A 89 -24.36 -13.07 13.83
N ILE A 90 -24.54 -11.77 13.57
CA ILE A 90 -25.68 -10.99 14.06
C ILE A 90 -26.98 -11.52 13.47
N ASP A 91 -27.03 -11.67 12.14
CA ASP A 91 -28.23 -12.12 11.42
C ASP A 91 -28.62 -13.55 11.86
N GLU A 92 -27.65 -14.47 12.00
CA GLU A 92 -27.89 -15.83 12.51
C GLU A 92 -28.40 -15.84 13.96
N ASN A 93 -27.86 -14.95 14.81
CA ASN A 93 -28.29 -14.88 16.21
C ASN A 93 -29.72 -14.36 16.35
N GLU A 94 -30.12 -13.40 15.51
CA GLU A 94 -31.50 -12.92 15.41
C GLU A 94 -32.45 -14.05 14.96
N ALA A 95 -32.10 -14.77 13.88
CA ALA A 95 -32.90 -15.88 13.39
C ALA A 95 -33.08 -17.00 14.43
N VAL A 96 -32.03 -17.35 15.18
CA VAL A 96 -32.12 -18.34 16.27
C VAL A 96 -33.01 -17.86 17.41
N ARG A 97 -32.93 -16.56 17.75
CA ARG A 97 -33.82 -15.97 18.77
C ARG A 97 -35.28 -16.00 18.33
N GLU A 98 -35.56 -15.67 17.08
CA GLU A 98 -36.91 -15.71 16.51
C GLU A 98 -37.48 -17.14 16.50
N TRP A 99 -36.67 -18.12 16.08
CA TRP A 99 -37.05 -19.53 16.15
C TRP A 99 -37.35 -19.99 17.58
N ALA A 100 -36.55 -19.58 18.57
CA ALA A 100 -36.72 -19.99 19.96
C ALA A 100 -37.99 -19.43 20.62
N VAL A 101 -38.49 -18.27 20.19
CA VAL A 101 -39.75 -17.69 20.69
C VAL A 101 -40.98 -18.10 19.89
N THR A 102 -40.79 -18.74 18.72
CA THR A 102 -41.89 -19.24 17.89
C THR A 102 -42.60 -20.39 18.61
N ARG A 103 -43.94 -20.38 18.62
CA ARG A 103 -44.74 -21.44 19.26
C ARG A 103 -44.46 -22.78 18.60
N LEU A 104 -44.24 -23.82 19.42
CA LEU A 104 -44.04 -25.18 18.92
C LEU A 104 -45.29 -25.66 18.15
N PRO A 105 -45.11 -26.42 17.05
CA PRO A 105 -46.22 -27.04 16.33
C PRO A 105 -47.04 -27.97 17.23
N ASP A 106 -48.36 -27.99 17.03
CA ASP A 106 -49.29 -28.75 17.85
C ASP A 106 -48.97 -30.26 17.88
N ASP A 107 -48.44 -30.82 16.80
CA ASP A 107 -48.01 -32.22 16.75
C ASP A 107 -46.88 -32.54 17.73
N VAL A 108 -45.92 -31.62 17.90
CA VAL A 108 -44.80 -31.76 18.84
C VAL A 108 -45.30 -31.61 20.27
N VAL A 109 -46.21 -30.67 20.52
CA VAL A 109 -46.86 -30.48 21.82
C VAL A 109 -47.68 -31.72 22.20
N ARG A 110 -48.44 -32.30 21.25
CA ARG A 110 -49.21 -33.55 21.43
C ARG A 110 -48.31 -34.73 21.73
N LEU A 111 -47.16 -34.83 21.07
CA LEU A 111 -46.18 -35.88 21.33
C LEU A 111 -45.57 -35.76 22.73
N HIS A 112 -45.20 -34.56 23.16
CA HIS A 112 -44.62 -34.34 24.50
C HIS A 112 -45.63 -34.50 25.64
N SER A 113 -46.91 -34.21 25.38
CA SER A 113 -48.01 -34.43 26.34
C SER A 113 -48.51 -35.88 26.36
N SER A 114 -47.93 -36.76 25.54
CA SER A 114 -48.36 -38.15 25.47
C SER A 114 -47.95 -38.91 26.74
N PRO A 115 -48.85 -39.75 27.32
CA PRO A 115 -48.57 -40.47 28.57
C PRO A 115 -47.31 -41.36 28.45
N ALA A 116 -46.59 -41.55 29.56
CA ALA A 116 -45.47 -42.49 29.59
C ALA A 116 -45.95 -43.90 29.24
N LEU A 117 -45.27 -44.55 28.29
CA LEU A 117 -45.55 -45.93 27.90
C LEU A 117 -44.66 -46.86 28.74
N THR A 118 -45.28 -47.71 29.56
CA THR A 118 -44.58 -48.57 30.52
C THR A 118 -44.28 -49.97 29.99
N GLY A 119 -44.67 -50.29 28.74
CA GLY A 119 -44.42 -51.61 28.13
C GLY A 119 -44.91 -51.72 26.69
N ALA A 120 -44.61 -52.86 26.05
CA ALA A 120 -44.95 -53.14 24.65
C ALA A 120 -46.47 -53.24 24.39
N ASP A 121 -47.23 -53.73 25.37
CA ASP A 121 -48.69 -53.83 25.28
C ASP A 121 -49.36 -52.45 25.28
N ASP A 122 -48.89 -51.52 26.14
CA ASP A 122 -49.36 -50.12 26.15
C ASP A 122 -49.07 -49.41 24.82
N TYR A 123 -47.91 -49.68 24.21
CA TYR A 123 -47.56 -49.14 22.90
C TYR A 123 -48.47 -49.69 21.80
N ALA A 124 -48.67 -51.01 21.75
CA ALA A 124 -49.55 -51.65 20.77
C ALA A 124 -51.01 -51.19 20.91
N GLN A 125 -51.47 -50.96 22.14
CA GLN A 125 -52.79 -50.40 22.42
C GLN A 125 -52.91 -48.96 21.91
N ARG A 126 -51.89 -48.11 22.12
CA ARG A 126 -51.88 -46.72 21.63
C ARG A 126 -51.90 -46.64 20.10
N VAL A 127 -51.08 -47.43 19.41
CA VAL A 127 -51.06 -47.45 17.93
C VAL A 127 -52.40 -47.89 17.35
N ARG A 128 -53.09 -48.83 18.00
CA ARG A 128 -54.44 -49.26 17.60
C ARG A 128 -55.54 -48.23 17.89
N SER A 129 -55.32 -47.33 18.84
CA SER A 129 -56.35 -46.38 19.33
C SER A 129 -56.17 -44.95 18.83
N GLY A 130 -55.01 -44.60 18.26
CA GLY A 130 -54.67 -43.24 17.87
C GLY A 130 -55.21 -42.84 16.50
N ASP A 131 -55.70 -41.60 16.39
CA ASP A 131 -55.99 -40.95 15.10
C ASP A 131 -54.74 -40.94 14.20
N ALA A 132 -54.95 -41.19 12.91
CA ALA A 132 -53.87 -41.20 11.91
C ALA A 132 -53.13 -39.85 11.92
N LEU A 133 -51.79 -39.90 12.02
CA LEU A 133 -50.95 -38.71 11.95
C LEU A 133 -51.15 -38.00 10.60
N HIS A 134 -51.30 -36.67 10.62
CA HIS A 134 -51.34 -35.87 9.40
C HIS A 134 -50.03 -36.03 8.62
N SER A 135 -50.10 -36.16 7.30
CA SER A 135 -48.93 -36.28 6.45
C SER A 135 -48.08 -35.01 6.54
N ALA A 136 -46.76 -35.17 6.77
CA ALA A 136 -45.79 -34.09 6.77
C ALA A 136 -45.64 -33.51 5.34
N GLY A 137 -46.50 -32.56 4.97
CA GLY A 137 -46.51 -32.00 3.62
C GLY A 137 -47.64 -30.99 3.41
N GLY A 138 -47.67 -29.93 4.21
CA GLY A 138 -48.47 -28.73 3.91
C GLY A 138 -47.60 -27.68 3.23
N THR A 139 -47.82 -27.45 1.93
CA THR A 139 -47.26 -26.34 1.16
C THR A 139 -47.56 -25.00 1.85
N PRO A 140 -46.59 -24.04 1.93
CA PRO A 140 -46.88 -22.71 2.45
C PRO A 140 -47.88 -22.02 1.51
N ALA A 141 -48.94 -21.47 2.08
CA ALA A 141 -49.91 -20.67 1.35
C ALA A 141 -49.20 -19.43 0.76
N ASP A 142 -49.34 -19.32 -0.56
CA ASP A 142 -49.05 -18.16 -1.39
C ASP A 142 -49.88 -16.96 -0.87
N GLU A 143 -49.23 -15.97 -0.25
CA GLU A 143 -49.83 -14.66 0.05
C GLU A 143 -49.34 -13.63 -0.97
N ARG A 144 -50.33 -13.02 -1.64
CA ARG A 144 -50.22 -11.94 -2.62
C ARG A 144 -50.00 -10.59 -1.97
#